data_AF-A0A957QPI3-F1
#
_entry.id   AF-A0A957QPI3-F1
#
_cell.length_a   1.000
_cell.length_b   1.000
_cell.length_c   1.000
_cell.angle_alpha   90.00
_cell.angle_beta   90.00
_cell.angle_gamma   90.00
#
_symmetry.space_group_name_H-M   'P 1'
#
loop_
_entity.id
_entity.type
_entity.pdbx_description
1 polymer ?
#
loop_
_entity_poly.entity_id
_entity_poly.type
_entity_poly.pdbx_seq_one_letter_code
_entity_poly.pdbx_strand_id
1 'polypeptide(L)'
;MSKQKRKKQFHLVSLGCSKNTVDSHSMATLLGKAGFGSTGEADDAGVLIVNTCGFIEAARQESIETLRELAANKRPDQLLIAAGCLSQRYGPWVVEQVPGIDGVIGTRRWMDIVPFIHQLRRNKKPEPIYQLPDEATTVGRDERGILRTAVQGASAYLKISDGCRRPCAFCAIPEIKGTHVSRPLQSILAEAEALQA
;
A
#
# COMPACT_ATOMS: atom_id res chain seq x y z
N MET A 1 12.90 -22.42 -3.67
CA MET A 1 11.49 -22.54 -4.14
C MET A 1 11.40 -22.57 -5.67
N SER A 2 10.40 -23.26 -6.26
CA SER A 2 10.14 -23.20 -7.72
C SER A 2 9.79 -21.77 -8.19
N LYS A 3 10.19 -21.39 -9.41
CA LYS A 3 9.92 -20.07 -10.03
C LYS A 3 8.42 -19.75 -10.07
N GLN A 4 7.58 -20.74 -10.35
CA GLN A 4 6.11 -20.60 -10.35
C GLN A 4 5.57 -20.23 -8.96
N LYS A 5 6.15 -20.83 -7.91
CA LYS A 5 5.75 -20.59 -6.51
C LYS A 5 6.17 -19.20 -6.05
N ARG A 6 7.40 -18.76 -6.38
CA ARG A 6 7.89 -17.40 -6.10
C ARG A 6 7.05 -16.32 -6.78
N LYS A 7 6.61 -16.53 -8.02
CA LYS A 7 5.65 -15.62 -8.68
C LYS A 7 4.33 -15.44 -7.92
N LYS A 8 3.95 -16.35 -7.03
CA LYS A 8 2.78 -16.18 -6.16
C LYS A 8 3.16 -15.82 -4.73
N GLN A 9 4.39 -15.38 -4.48
CA GLN A 9 4.77 -14.82 -3.18
C GLN A 9 4.88 -13.29 -3.27
N PHE A 10 4.53 -12.61 -2.19
CA PHE A 10 4.77 -11.19 -2.01
C PHE A 10 5.57 -10.91 -0.73
N HIS A 11 6.42 -9.90 -0.80
CA HIS A 11 7.09 -9.31 0.34
C HIS A 11 6.56 -7.89 0.50
N LEU A 12 6.05 -7.56 1.68
CA LEU A 12 5.40 -6.28 1.97
C LEU A 12 6.09 -5.61 3.15
N VAL A 13 6.73 -4.48 2.90
CA VAL A 13 7.27 -3.60 3.94
C VAL A 13 6.24 -2.51 4.24
N SER A 14 5.87 -2.35 5.51
CA SER A 14 4.94 -1.31 5.96
C SER A 14 5.71 -0.25 6.76
N LEU A 15 5.72 0.99 6.27
CA LEU A 15 6.43 2.09 6.91
C LEU A 15 5.46 3.16 7.42
N GLY A 16 5.92 4.00 8.35
CA GLY A 16 5.16 5.14 8.84
C GLY A 16 4.21 4.82 10.00
N CYS A 17 2.91 5.03 9.79
CA CYS A 17 1.95 5.11 10.90
C CYS A 17 0.90 3.98 10.89
N SER A 18 0.11 3.92 11.97
CA SER A 18 -0.96 2.92 12.15
C SER A 18 -1.97 2.85 11.01
N LYS A 19 -2.29 3.99 10.37
CA LYS A 19 -3.16 4.00 9.18
C LYS A 19 -2.54 3.24 8.01
N ASN A 20 -1.22 3.32 7.87
CA ASN A 20 -0.47 2.62 6.85
C ASN A 20 -0.36 1.13 7.16
N THR A 21 -0.19 0.77 8.44
CA THR A 21 -0.25 -0.63 8.91
C THR A 21 -1.58 -1.28 8.54
N VAL A 22 -2.71 -0.58 8.76
CA VAL A 22 -4.04 -1.06 8.35
C VAL A 22 -4.13 -1.21 6.82
N ASP A 23 -3.65 -0.23 6.05
CA ASP A 23 -3.63 -0.31 4.58
C ASP A 23 -2.79 -1.51 4.10
N SER A 24 -1.63 -1.77 4.71
CA SER A 24 -0.78 -2.93 4.44
C SER A 24 -1.48 -4.25 4.76
N HIS A 25 -2.11 -4.37 5.93
CA HIS A 25 -2.85 -5.58 6.30
C HIS A 25 -4.03 -5.84 5.36
N SER A 26 -4.72 -4.78 4.94
CA SER A 26 -5.81 -4.87 3.97
C SER A 26 -5.31 -5.36 2.60
N MET A 27 -4.17 -4.83 2.11
CA MET A 27 -3.52 -5.31 0.88
C MET A 27 -3.09 -6.77 0.99
N ALA A 28 -2.46 -7.16 2.10
CA ALA A 28 -2.03 -8.54 2.34
C ALA A 28 -3.22 -9.51 2.33
N THR A 29 -4.35 -9.12 2.93
CA THR A 29 -5.58 -9.92 2.92
C THR A 29 -6.14 -10.10 1.49
N LEU A 30 -6.16 -9.03 0.68
CA LEU A 30 -6.56 -9.12 -0.74
C LEU A 30 -5.66 -10.06 -1.54
N LEU A 31 -4.34 -9.94 -1.35
CA LEU A 31 -3.35 -10.78 -2.01
C LEU A 31 -3.52 -12.24 -1.62
N GLY A 32 -3.75 -12.53 -0.33
CA GLY A 32 -4.07 -13.86 0.18
C GLY A 32 -5.31 -14.46 -0.48
N LYS A 33 -6.42 -13.71 -0.54
CA LYS A 33 -7.65 -14.14 -1.23
C LYS A 33 -7.43 -14.39 -2.72
N ALA A 34 -6.49 -13.68 -3.35
CA ALA A 34 -6.09 -13.88 -4.74
C ALA A 34 -5.07 -15.03 -4.94
N GLY A 35 -4.71 -15.75 -3.88
CA GLY A 35 -3.81 -16.91 -3.92
C GLY A 35 -2.32 -16.56 -3.90
N PHE A 36 -1.95 -15.35 -3.45
CA PHE A 36 -0.56 -15.01 -3.15
C PHE A 36 -0.22 -15.36 -1.69
N GLY A 37 0.97 -15.90 -1.45
CA GLY A 37 1.54 -16.10 -0.10
C GLY A 37 2.41 -14.94 0.33
N SER A 38 2.46 -14.66 1.63
CA SER A 38 3.38 -13.69 2.22
C SER A 38 4.72 -14.36 2.51
N THR A 39 5.82 -13.65 2.29
CA THR A 39 7.17 -14.08 2.68
C THR A 39 7.93 -12.96 3.38
N GLY A 40 8.67 -13.32 4.43
CA GLY A 40 9.57 -12.40 5.14
C GLY A 40 10.81 -12.04 4.33
N GLU A 41 11.20 -12.91 3.40
CA GLU A 41 12.38 -12.71 2.55
C GLU A 41 12.00 -12.11 1.20
N ALA A 42 12.59 -10.96 0.86
CA ALA A 42 12.39 -10.31 -0.44
C ALA A 42 12.81 -11.24 -1.59
N ASP A 43 13.83 -12.07 -1.39
CA ASP A 43 14.31 -12.98 -2.43
C ASP A 43 13.33 -14.10 -2.79
N ASP A 44 12.47 -14.50 -1.88
CA ASP A 44 11.46 -15.52 -2.18
C ASP A 44 10.17 -14.94 -2.79
N ALA A 45 10.05 -13.62 -2.85
CA ALA A 45 8.90 -12.93 -3.43
C ALA A 45 9.03 -12.73 -4.95
N GLY A 46 7.89 -12.77 -5.64
CA GLY A 46 7.74 -12.31 -7.02
C GLY A 46 7.10 -10.92 -7.12
N VAL A 47 6.60 -10.40 -6.01
CA VAL A 47 6.06 -9.04 -5.88
C VAL A 47 6.63 -8.42 -4.60
N LEU A 48 7.34 -7.33 -4.74
CA LEU A 48 7.86 -6.50 -3.67
C LEU A 48 6.96 -5.28 -3.55
N ILE A 49 6.48 -4.99 -2.35
CA ILE A 49 5.59 -3.86 -2.09
C ILE A 49 6.17 -3.08 -0.91
N VAL A 50 6.40 -1.78 -1.09
CA VAL A 50 6.74 -0.88 0.01
C VAL A 50 5.58 0.07 0.20
N ASN A 51 4.88 -0.03 1.33
CA ASN A 51 3.87 0.94 1.71
C ASN A 51 4.56 2.13 2.39
N THR A 52 4.86 3.14 1.59
CA THR A 52 5.68 4.31 1.92
C THR A 52 4.96 5.32 2.80
N CYS A 53 5.74 6.08 3.56
CA CYS A 53 5.28 7.23 4.34
C CYS A 53 5.83 8.54 3.76
N GLY A 54 4.95 9.53 3.61
CA GLY A 54 5.29 10.82 2.97
C GLY A 54 5.17 12.04 3.90
N PHE A 55 4.87 11.84 5.18
CA PHE A 55 4.44 12.94 6.04
C PHE A 55 5.61 13.74 6.62
N ILE A 56 6.54 13.08 7.32
CA ILE A 56 7.74 13.69 7.90
C ILE A 56 8.99 13.31 7.10
N GLU A 57 10.02 14.15 7.14
CA GLU A 57 11.22 13.98 6.31
C GLU A 57 11.95 12.66 6.58
N ALA A 58 12.17 12.31 7.86
CA ALA A 58 12.81 11.04 8.23
C ALA A 58 12.08 9.82 7.63
N ALA A 59 10.74 9.84 7.62
CA ALA A 59 9.95 8.75 7.06
C ALA A 59 9.96 8.72 5.52
N ARG A 60 10.17 9.88 4.86
CA ARG A 60 10.38 9.95 3.41
C ARG A 60 11.73 9.33 3.05
N GLN A 61 12.77 9.70 3.78
CA GLN A 61 14.12 9.16 3.58
C GLN A 61 14.13 7.64 3.76
N GLU A 62 13.58 7.14 4.87
CA GLU A 62 13.43 5.70 5.14
C GLU A 62 12.67 4.98 4.00
N SER A 63 11.60 5.60 3.49
CA SER A 63 10.82 5.03 2.38
C SER A 63 11.63 4.92 1.09
N ILE A 64 12.43 5.94 0.76
CA ILE A 64 13.28 5.95 -0.42
C ILE A 64 14.45 4.97 -0.27
N GLU A 65 15.09 4.92 0.89
CA GLU A 65 16.18 3.99 1.19
C GLU A 65 15.72 2.54 1.04
N THR A 66 14.59 2.19 1.68
CA THR A 66 13.99 0.84 1.56
C THR A 66 13.69 0.48 0.10
N LEU A 67 13.13 1.41 -0.67
CA LEU A 67 12.85 1.20 -2.09
C LEU A 67 14.13 1.00 -2.90
N ARG A 68 15.19 1.77 -2.62
CA ARG A 68 16.50 1.64 -3.29
C ARG A 68 17.16 0.31 -3.00
N GLU A 69 17.14 -0.13 -1.74
CA GLU A 69 17.69 -1.43 -1.33
C GLU A 69 17.00 -2.59 -2.06
N LEU A 70 15.67 -2.56 -2.13
CA LEU A 70 14.90 -3.57 -2.87
C LEU A 70 15.13 -3.48 -4.37
N ALA A 71 15.22 -2.27 -4.95
CA ALA A 71 15.48 -2.08 -6.37
C ALA A 71 16.87 -2.59 -6.78
N ALA A 72 17.90 -2.33 -5.97
CA ALA A 72 19.27 -2.77 -6.22
C ALA A 72 19.43 -4.30 -6.22
N ASN A 73 18.65 -5.01 -5.40
CA ASN A 73 18.66 -6.47 -5.30
C ASN A 73 17.54 -7.13 -6.12
N LYS A 74 16.75 -6.34 -6.86
CA LYS A 74 15.58 -6.83 -7.61
C LYS A 74 16.01 -7.73 -8.76
N ARG A 75 15.43 -8.93 -8.81
CA ARG A 75 15.58 -9.83 -9.96
C ARG A 75 14.69 -9.43 -11.14
N PRO A 76 15.06 -9.81 -12.37
CA PRO A 76 14.26 -9.50 -13.56
C PRO A 76 12.83 -10.04 -13.57
N ASP A 77 12.52 -11.05 -12.75
CA ASP A 77 11.18 -11.65 -12.66
C ASP A 77 10.35 -11.16 -11.46
N GLN A 78 10.88 -10.20 -10.68
CA GLN A 78 10.19 -9.54 -9.59
C GLN A 78 9.54 -8.25 -10.06
N LEU A 79 8.42 -7.90 -9.42
CA LEU A 79 7.84 -6.57 -9.50
C LEU A 79 8.16 -5.78 -8.24
N LEU A 80 8.47 -4.49 -8.35
CA LEU A 80 8.61 -3.55 -7.25
C LEU A 80 7.52 -2.48 -7.35
N ILE A 81 6.69 -2.41 -6.30
CA ILE A 81 5.55 -1.49 -6.21
C ILE A 81 5.77 -0.53 -5.05
N ALA A 82 5.79 0.77 -5.35
CA ALA A 82 5.73 1.82 -4.35
C ALA A 82 4.25 2.15 -4.06
N ALA A 83 3.80 1.87 -2.84
CA ALA A 83 2.44 2.15 -2.38
C ALA A 83 2.45 3.28 -1.33
N GLY A 84 1.30 3.86 -1.03
CA GLY A 84 1.13 4.67 0.19
C GLY A 84 1.31 6.17 0.01
N CYS A 85 1.61 6.87 1.11
CA CYS A 85 1.47 8.33 1.22
C CYS A 85 2.51 9.09 0.38
N LEU A 86 3.77 8.63 0.36
CA LEU A 86 4.81 9.28 -0.44
C LEU A 86 4.53 9.08 -1.93
N SER A 87 4.20 7.84 -2.33
CA SER A 87 3.78 7.48 -3.68
C SER A 87 2.59 8.29 -4.19
N GLN A 88 1.61 8.57 -3.32
CA GLN A 88 0.43 9.37 -3.68
C GLN A 88 0.76 10.83 -4.00
N ARG A 89 1.70 11.44 -3.27
CA ARG A 89 2.03 12.86 -3.41
C ARG A 89 3.14 13.12 -4.40
N TYR A 90 4.14 12.24 -4.42
CA TYR A 90 5.39 12.43 -5.13
C TYR A 90 5.70 11.27 -6.07
N GLY A 91 4.69 10.55 -6.58
CA GLY A 91 4.87 9.35 -7.40
C GLY A 91 5.93 9.46 -8.49
N PRO A 92 5.88 10.47 -9.39
CA PRO A 92 6.90 10.65 -10.42
C PRO A 92 8.31 10.88 -9.85
N TRP A 93 8.43 11.68 -8.78
CA TRP A 93 9.69 11.92 -8.10
C TRP A 93 10.24 10.66 -7.42
N VAL A 94 9.38 9.83 -6.81
CA VAL A 94 9.78 8.55 -6.20
C VAL A 94 10.41 7.64 -7.25
N VAL A 95 9.83 7.59 -8.46
CA VAL A 95 10.36 6.82 -9.59
C VAL A 95 11.69 7.37 -10.09
N GLU A 96 11.83 8.69 -10.19
CA GLU A 96 13.09 9.34 -10.56
C GLU A 96 14.21 9.01 -9.56
N GLN A 97 13.90 9.01 -8.26
CA GLN A 97 14.84 8.70 -7.19
C GLN A 97 15.20 7.21 -7.08
N VAL A 98 14.34 6.33 -7.60
CA VAL A 98 14.50 4.87 -7.53
C VAL A 98 14.17 4.22 -8.88
N PRO A 99 15.12 4.27 -9.85
CA PRO A 99 15.00 3.51 -11.07
C PRO A 99 14.86 2.01 -10.77
N GLY A 100 13.83 1.35 -11.30
CA GLY A 100 13.53 -0.06 -11.05
C GLY A 100 12.16 -0.34 -10.41
N ILE A 101 11.45 0.71 -9.97
CA ILE A 101 10.03 0.62 -9.62
C ILE A 101 9.23 0.32 -10.89
N ASP A 102 8.38 -0.71 -10.86
CA ASP A 102 7.47 -1.03 -11.98
C ASP A 102 6.11 -0.36 -11.84
N GLY A 103 5.69 -0.08 -10.60
CA GLY A 103 4.36 0.46 -10.35
C GLY A 103 4.29 1.38 -9.13
N VAL A 104 3.44 2.40 -9.24
CA VAL A 104 3.12 3.32 -8.15
C VAL A 104 1.62 3.27 -7.88
N ILE A 105 1.23 2.97 -6.65
CA ILE A 105 -0.18 2.90 -6.25
C ILE A 105 -0.46 3.84 -5.07
N GLY A 106 -1.48 4.66 -5.22
CA GLY A 106 -1.82 5.68 -4.24
C GLY A 106 -2.56 5.12 -3.03
N THR A 107 -2.56 5.89 -1.95
CA THR A 107 -3.31 5.57 -0.72
C THR A 107 -4.81 5.36 -0.92
N ARG A 108 -5.38 5.87 -2.02
CA ARG A 108 -6.82 5.87 -2.29
C ARG A 108 -7.28 4.64 -3.07
N ARG A 109 -6.35 3.86 -3.64
CA ARG A 109 -6.65 2.68 -4.47
C ARG A 109 -5.86 1.42 -4.10
N TRP A 110 -5.38 1.31 -2.86
CA TRP A 110 -4.75 0.06 -2.37
C TRP A 110 -5.62 -1.19 -2.64
N MET A 111 -6.95 -1.02 -2.72
CA MET A 111 -7.95 -2.05 -3.02
C MET A 111 -7.76 -2.69 -4.42
N ASP A 112 -7.04 -2.01 -5.30
CA ASP A 112 -6.72 -2.49 -6.65
C ASP A 112 -5.37 -3.18 -6.75
N ILE A 113 -4.69 -3.47 -5.63
CA ILE A 113 -3.35 -4.07 -5.66
C ILE A 113 -3.28 -5.35 -6.50
N VAL A 114 -4.32 -6.20 -6.44
CA VAL A 114 -4.40 -7.44 -7.22
C VAL A 114 -4.53 -7.17 -8.73
N PRO A 115 -5.55 -6.43 -9.23
CA PRO A 115 -5.62 -6.10 -10.65
C PRO A 115 -4.42 -5.29 -11.13
N PHE A 116 -3.83 -4.45 -10.29
CA PHE A 116 -2.63 -3.68 -10.59
C PHE A 116 -1.42 -4.60 -10.84
N ILE A 117 -1.17 -5.59 -9.98
CA ILE A 117 -0.13 -6.61 -10.22
C ILE A 117 -0.36 -7.35 -11.54
N HIS A 118 -1.61 -7.72 -11.85
CA HIS A 118 -1.92 -8.37 -13.12
C HIS A 118 -1.69 -7.47 -14.34
N GLN A 119 -1.93 -6.16 -14.21
CA GLN A 119 -1.61 -5.18 -15.24
C GLN A 119 -0.09 -5.07 -15.43
N LEU A 120 0.67 -4.92 -14.35
CA LEU A 120 2.14 -4.84 -14.37
C LEU A 120 2.76 -6.06 -15.04
N ARG A 121 2.29 -7.27 -14.74
CA ARG A 121 2.78 -8.51 -15.38
C ARG A 121 2.52 -8.61 -16.88
N ARG A 122 1.46 -7.95 -17.36
CA ARG A 122 1.10 -7.93 -18.78
C ARG A 122 1.79 -6.80 -19.52
N ASN A 123 2.21 -5.75 -18.81
CA ASN A 123 2.93 -4.65 -19.39
C ASN A 123 4.31 -5.13 -19.84
N LYS A 124 4.61 -4.92 -21.12
CA LYS A 124 5.93 -5.23 -21.71
C LYS A 124 6.80 -3.98 -21.84
N LYS A 125 6.26 -2.81 -21.50
CA LYS A 125 6.96 -1.56 -21.59
C LYS A 125 7.83 -1.31 -20.35
N PRO A 126 8.97 -0.62 -20.50
CA PRO A 126 9.86 -0.32 -19.38
C PRO A 126 9.32 0.78 -18.47
N GLU A 127 8.33 1.58 -18.91
CA GLU A 127 7.83 2.68 -18.08
C GLU A 127 6.96 2.18 -16.92
N PRO A 128 7.11 2.79 -15.73
CA PRO A 128 6.28 2.46 -14.58
C PRO A 128 4.83 2.87 -14.82
N ILE A 129 3.91 2.07 -14.26
CA ILE A 129 2.48 2.35 -14.29
C ILE A 129 2.08 3.10 -13.01
N TYR A 130 1.27 4.15 -13.14
CA TYR A 130 0.77 4.94 -12.03
C TYR A 130 -0.72 4.71 -11.83
N GLN A 131 -1.12 4.46 -10.59
CA GLN A 131 -2.51 4.37 -10.17
C GLN A 131 -2.79 5.35 -9.03
N LEU A 132 -2.87 6.62 -9.41
CA LEU A 132 -2.94 7.78 -8.52
C LEU A 132 -4.17 8.63 -8.86
N PRO A 133 -5.39 8.25 -8.46
CA PRO A 133 -6.56 9.08 -8.73
C PRO A 133 -6.59 10.32 -7.83
N ASP A 134 -7.05 11.43 -8.41
CA ASP A 134 -7.18 12.73 -7.74
C ASP A 134 -8.37 12.82 -6.78
N GLU A 135 -9.35 11.90 -6.88
CA GLU A 135 -10.58 11.94 -6.08
C GLU A 135 -10.59 10.87 -4.98
N ALA A 136 -10.98 11.27 -3.76
CA ALA A 136 -11.10 10.41 -2.58
C ALA A 136 -12.55 9.93 -2.33
N THR A 137 -13.35 9.75 -3.38
CA THR A 137 -14.80 9.49 -3.30
C THR A 137 -15.17 8.08 -2.79
N THR A 138 -14.20 7.18 -2.61
CA THR A 138 -14.43 5.74 -2.36
C THR A 138 -14.00 5.23 -0.99
N VAL A 139 -13.53 6.08 -0.08
CA VAL A 139 -13.12 5.63 1.28
C VAL A 139 -14.32 4.99 1.99
N GLY A 140 -14.19 3.69 2.34
CA GLY A 140 -15.22 2.95 3.08
C GLY A 140 -16.38 2.40 2.25
N ARG A 141 -16.38 2.54 0.91
CA ARG A 141 -17.49 2.07 0.05
C ARG A 141 -17.12 0.95 -0.92
N ASP A 142 -15.84 0.73 -1.19
CA ASP A 142 -15.35 -0.26 -2.18
C ASP A 142 -14.19 -1.11 -1.61
N GLU A 143 -14.30 -1.54 -0.35
CA GLU A 143 -13.22 -2.27 0.33
C GLU A 143 -13.15 -3.76 -0.07
N ARG A 144 -13.95 -4.18 -1.07
CA ARG A 144 -14.01 -5.56 -1.59
C ARG A 144 -14.20 -6.63 -0.50
N GLY A 145 -14.93 -6.29 0.57
CA GLY A 145 -15.17 -7.19 1.71
C GLY A 145 -13.92 -7.48 2.54
N ILE A 146 -13.03 -6.50 2.68
CA ILE A 146 -11.79 -6.57 3.47
C ILE A 146 -11.91 -5.68 4.68
N LEU A 147 -11.54 -6.22 5.84
CA LEU A 147 -11.56 -5.49 7.10
C LEU A 147 -10.45 -4.43 7.12
N ARG A 148 -10.74 -3.24 7.63
CA ARG A 148 -9.77 -2.15 7.82
C ARG A 148 -9.21 -2.18 9.24
N THR A 149 -8.73 -3.36 9.60
CA THR A 149 -8.13 -3.63 10.90
C THR A 149 -6.71 -4.15 10.74
N ALA A 150 -5.91 -4.00 11.79
CA ALA A 150 -4.61 -4.66 11.91
C ALA A 150 -4.37 -5.05 13.36
N VAL A 151 -4.32 -6.36 13.63
CA VAL A 151 -4.01 -6.90 14.97
C VAL A 151 -2.53 -6.69 15.26
N GLN A 152 -2.22 -6.20 16.46
CA GLN A 152 -0.89 -5.81 16.94
C GLN A 152 -0.67 -6.43 18.34
N GLY A 153 -0.63 -7.77 18.38
CA GLY A 153 -0.59 -8.52 19.63
C GLY A 153 -1.92 -8.44 20.38
N ALA A 154 -1.91 -7.93 21.61
CA ALA A 154 -3.09 -7.82 22.46
C ALA A 154 -4.01 -6.61 22.15
N SER A 155 -3.68 -5.81 21.13
CA SER A 155 -4.50 -4.69 20.66
C SER A 155 -4.63 -4.73 19.15
N ALA A 156 -5.55 -3.93 18.59
CA ALA A 156 -5.71 -3.81 17.15
C ALA A 156 -5.98 -2.36 16.74
N TYR A 157 -5.46 -1.97 15.58
CA TYR A 157 -5.90 -0.74 14.92
C TYR A 157 -7.19 -1.02 14.16
N LEU A 158 -8.17 -0.12 14.32
CA LEU A 158 -9.40 -0.08 13.55
C LEU A 158 -9.47 1.28 12.85
N LYS A 159 -9.38 1.30 11.51
CA LYS A 159 -9.44 2.56 10.78
C LYS A 159 -10.88 2.98 10.55
N ILE A 160 -11.33 4.01 11.27
CA ILE A 160 -12.72 4.52 11.20
C ILE A 160 -12.93 5.61 10.13
N SER A 161 -11.87 6.30 9.72
CA SER A 161 -11.91 7.37 8.72
C SER A 161 -10.57 7.55 8.03
N ASP A 162 -10.57 8.25 6.89
CA ASP A 162 -9.35 8.71 6.23
C ASP A 162 -9.47 10.19 5.81
N GLY A 163 -8.35 10.81 5.47
CA GLY A 163 -8.29 12.23 5.11
C GLY A 163 -8.41 13.19 6.30
N CYS A 164 -8.35 14.49 6.00
CA CYS A 164 -8.50 15.56 6.98
C CYS A 164 -9.00 16.84 6.29
N ARG A 165 -9.86 17.60 6.98
CA ARG A 165 -10.36 18.91 6.51
C ARG A 165 -9.87 20.09 7.34
N ARG A 166 -8.90 19.88 8.23
CA ARG A 166 -8.35 20.96 9.08
C ARG A 166 -7.37 21.82 8.27
N PRO A 167 -7.45 23.16 8.36
CA PRO A 167 -6.60 24.07 7.59
C PRO A 167 -5.26 24.31 8.30
N CYS A 168 -4.56 23.24 8.68
CA CYS A 168 -3.27 23.35 9.34
C CYS A 168 -2.21 23.73 8.29
N ALA A 169 -1.59 24.92 8.43
CA ALA A 169 -0.64 25.46 7.46
C ALA A 169 0.55 24.53 7.12
N PHE A 170 0.92 23.66 8.05
CA PHE A 170 2.03 22.71 7.91
C PHE A 170 1.63 21.32 7.39
N CYS A 171 0.34 21.02 7.27
CA CYS A 171 -0.14 19.65 7.10
C CYS A 171 -0.47 19.32 5.63
N ALA A 172 0.24 18.35 5.07
CA ALA A 172 0.02 17.88 3.70
C ALA A 172 -1.07 16.80 3.55
N ILE A 173 -1.73 16.39 4.63
CA ILE A 173 -2.72 15.30 4.60
C ILE A 173 -3.88 15.55 3.61
N PRO A 174 -4.44 16.77 3.46
CA PRO A 174 -5.49 17.02 2.48
C PRO A 174 -5.05 16.71 1.04
N GLU A 175 -3.80 16.99 0.68
CA GLU A 175 -3.25 16.67 -0.65
C GLU A 175 -3.04 15.16 -0.81
N ILE A 176 -2.55 14.48 0.23
CA ILE A 176 -2.24 13.05 0.20
C ILE A 176 -3.53 12.22 0.24
N LYS A 177 -4.26 12.31 1.34
CA LYS A 177 -5.41 11.45 1.67
C LYS A 177 -6.75 12.04 1.26
N GLY A 178 -6.80 13.31 0.86
CA GLY A 178 -8.04 14.01 0.53
C GLY A 178 -8.73 14.62 1.75
N THR A 179 -9.93 15.15 1.53
CA THR A 179 -10.80 15.65 2.60
C THR A 179 -11.20 14.52 3.56
N HIS A 180 -11.65 14.89 4.76
CA HIS A 180 -12.09 13.91 5.74
C HIS A 180 -13.31 13.13 5.26
N VAL A 181 -13.17 11.81 5.19
CA VAL A 181 -14.26 10.87 4.89
C VAL A 181 -14.34 9.83 6.01
N SER A 182 -15.47 9.81 6.70
CA SER A 182 -15.79 8.76 7.68
C SER A 182 -16.31 7.52 6.97
N ARG A 183 -15.95 6.34 7.49
CA ARG A 183 -16.56 5.08 7.04
C ARG A 183 -17.98 4.95 7.60
N PRO A 184 -18.84 4.12 6.98
CA PRO A 184 -20.17 3.83 7.50
C PRO A 184 -20.10 3.22 8.90
N LEU A 185 -20.98 3.67 9.80
CA LEU A 185 -21.04 3.19 11.18
C LEU A 185 -21.17 1.66 11.27
N GLN A 186 -22.04 1.08 10.45
CA GLN A 186 -22.27 -0.37 10.43
C GLN A 186 -21.00 -1.16 10.08
N SER A 187 -20.20 -0.67 9.13
CA SER A 187 -18.90 -1.30 8.78
C SER A 187 -17.91 -1.23 9.94
N ILE A 188 -17.87 -0.10 10.66
CA ILE A 188 -16.99 0.09 11.81
C ILE A 188 -17.39 -0.87 12.95
N LEU A 189 -18.67 -0.98 13.25
CA LEU A 189 -19.18 -1.87 14.30
C LEU A 189 -18.92 -3.34 13.96
N ALA A 190 -19.22 -3.77 12.73
CA ALA A 190 -18.98 -5.13 12.30
C ALA A 190 -17.48 -5.51 12.38
N GLU A 191 -16.57 -4.59 12.04
CA GLU A 191 -15.14 -4.82 12.19
C GLU A 191 -14.67 -4.85 13.65
N ALA A 192 -15.26 -4.03 14.51
CA ALA A 192 -14.98 -4.05 15.94
C ALA A 192 -15.43 -5.37 16.59
N GLU A 193 -16.61 -5.88 16.23
CA GLU A 193 -17.12 -7.18 16.67
C GLU A 193 -16.23 -8.32 16.16
N ALA A 194 -15.79 -8.27 14.91
CA ALA A 194 -14.88 -9.28 14.34
C ALA A 194 -13.50 -9.34 15.02
N LEU A 195 -13.09 -8.29 15.74
CA LEU A 195 -11.85 -8.25 16.51
C LEU A 195 -11.97 -8.84 17.93
N GLN A 196 -13.19 -9.12 18.41
CA GLN A 196 -13.41 -9.75 19.71
C GLN A 196 -13.25 -11.28 19.67
N ALA A 197 -13.39 -11.87 18.49
CA ALA A 197 -13.33 -13.31 18.24
C ALA A 197 -11.89 -13.82 18.14
#